data_AF-K1QX11-F1
#
_entry.id   AF-K1QX11-F1
#
_cell.length_a   1.000
_cell.length_b   1.000
_cell.length_c   1.000
_cell.angle_alpha   90.00
_cell.angle_beta   90.00
_cell.angle_gamma   90.00
#
_symmetry.space_group_name_H-M   'P 1'
#
loop_
_entity.id
_entity.type
_entity.pdbx_description
1 polymer ?
#
loop_
_entity_poly.entity_id
_entity_poly.type
_entity_poly.pdbx_seq_one_letter_code
_entity_poly.pdbx_strand_id
1 'polypeptide(L)' 'MIGNTDTVHYIRFTKNIYRFSPTFMFPEDLKRFHGNNERISVQNYEQVINFYYHLLVNADGGTLPPFHKHNDEL' A
#
# COMPACT_ATOMS: atom_id res chain seq x y z
N MET A 1 -7.42 4.50 -3.40
CA MET A 1 -6.86 5.60 -2.56
C MET A 1 -7.45 6.92 -3.05
N ILE A 2 -7.78 7.83 -2.14
CA ILE A 2 -8.33 9.16 -2.44
C ILE A 2 -7.16 10.08 -2.84
N GLY A 3 -7.31 10.83 -3.93
CA GLY A 3 -6.25 11.68 -4.48
C GLY A 3 -5.27 10.98 -5.43
N ASN A 4 -4.41 11.77 -6.07
CA ASN A 4 -3.27 11.25 -6.84
C ASN A 4 -2.15 10.86 -5.87
N THR A 5 -1.48 9.74 -6.16
CA THR A 5 -0.33 9.24 -5.41
C THR A 5 0.85 9.07 -6.37
N ASP A 6 2.05 8.90 -5.83
CA ASP A 6 3.25 8.67 -6.64
C ASP A 6 3.13 7.49 -7.61
N THR A 7 2.16 6.59 -7.39
CA THR A 7 1.80 5.52 -8.32
C THR A 7 1.69 5.98 -9.77
N VAL A 8 1.22 7.21 -10.04
CA VAL A 8 1.15 7.75 -11.42
C VAL A 8 2.48 7.69 -12.17
N HIS A 9 3.60 7.76 -11.45
CA HIS A 9 4.95 7.65 -12.00
C HIS A 9 5.41 6.19 -12.17
N TYR A 10 4.79 5.24 -11.45
CA TYR A 10 5.18 3.83 -11.46
C TYR A 10 4.30 2.92 -12.33
N ILE A 11 3.13 3.39 -12.79
CA ILE A 11 2.16 2.57 -13.56
C ILE A 11 2.73 1.93 -14.84
N ARG A 12 3.77 2.53 -15.44
CA ARG A 12 4.38 2.03 -16.67
C ARG A 12 5.49 1.01 -16.43
N PHE A 13 6.03 0.93 -15.21
CA PHE A 13 7.19 0.08 -14.91
C PHE A 13 6.82 -1.27 -14.32
N THR A 14 5.65 -1.39 -13.69
CA THR A 14 5.24 -2.65 -13.06
C THR A 14 3.72 -2.77 -12.94
N LYS A 15 3.24 -4.02 -12.93
CA LYS A 15 1.84 -4.37 -12.62
C LYS A 15 1.64 -4.65 -11.12
N ASN A 16 2.72 -4.73 -10.34
CA ASN A 16 2.70 -5.02 -8.91
C ASN A 16 2.39 -3.75 -8.10
N ILE A 17 1.20 -3.20 -8.34
CA ILE A 17 0.76 -1.92 -7.77
C ILE A 17 -0.39 -2.18 -6.79
N TYR A 18 -0.13 -1.94 -5.51
CA TYR A 18 -1.10 -2.08 -4.43
C TYR A 18 -1.64 -0.70 -4.05
N ARG A 19 -2.92 -0.41 -4.34
CA ARG A 19 -3.56 0.90 -4.12
C ARG A 19 -4.65 0.87 -3.05
N PHE A 20 -4.30 0.42 -1.86
CA PHE A 20 -5.15 0.45 -0.68
C PHE A 20 -4.35 0.90 0.56
N SER A 21 -5.08 1.31 1.60
CA SER A 21 -4.52 1.55 2.93
C SER A 21 -5.17 0.55 3.88
N PRO A 22 -4.43 -0.14 4.77
CA PRO A 22 -5.00 -1.08 5.74
C PRO A 22 -5.68 -0.39 6.94
N THR A 23 -6.02 0.90 6.79
CA THR A 23 -6.77 1.68 7.79
C THR A 23 -8.23 1.25 7.82
N PHE A 24 -8.78 1.00 9.01
CA PHE A 24 -10.20 0.78 9.22
C PHE A 24 -10.92 2.13 9.20
N MET A 25 -11.92 2.26 8.34
CA MET A 25 -12.66 3.50 8.13
C MET A 25 -14.15 3.28 8.33
N PHE A 26 -14.78 4.20 9.04
CA PHE A 26 -16.22 4.35 9.14
C PHE A 26 -16.68 5.49 8.23
N PRO A 27 -17.99 5.56 7.87
CA PRO A 27 -18.51 6.61 6.99
C PRO A 27 -18.14 8.04 7.46
N GLU A 28 -18.08 8.27 8.76
CA GLU A 28 -17.75 9.56 9.39
C GLU A 28 -16.27 9.95 9.23
N ASP A 29 -15.41 9.01 8.87
CA ASP A 29 -13.99 9.22 8.67
C ASP A 29 -13.67 9.71 7.25
N LEU A 30 -14.57 9.48 6.28
CA LEU A 30 -14.33 9.86 4.87
C LEU A 30 -14.10 11.36 4.69
N LYS A 31 -14.76 12.20 5.49
CA LYS A 31 -14.57 13.66 5.48
C LYS A 31 -13.23 14.13 6.03
N ARG A 32 -12.45 13.23 6.65
CA ARG A 32 -11.17 13.57 7.27
C ARG A 32 -10.01 13.53 6.29
N PHE A 33 -10.12 12.81 5.19
CA PHE A 33 -9.09 12.81 4.14
C PHE A 33 -8.92 14.21 3.58
N HIS A 34 -7.74 14.82 3.82
CA HIS A 34 -7.46 16.21 3.46
C HIS A 34 -8.44 17.22 4.09
N GLY A 35 -9.09 16.84 5.19
CA GLY A 35 -10.06 17.64 5.92
C GLY A 35 -9.52 18.15 7.25
N ASN A 36 -10.37 18.85 8.00
CA ASN A 36 -9.99 19.36 9.32
C ASN A 36 -9.80 18.22 10.33
N ASN A 37 -8.72 18.31 11.13
CA ASN A 37 -8.40 17.35 12.19
C ASN A 37 -8.34 15.90 11.67
N GLU A 38 -7.62 15.70 10.57
CA GLU A 38 -7.32 14.38 10.01
C GLU A 38 -6.67 13.48 11.08
N ARG A 39 -7.28 12.33 11.36
CA ARG A 39 -6.86 11.41 12.42
C ARG A 39 -7.48 10.03 12.27
N ILE A 40 -6.78 9.05 12.82
CA ILE A 40 -7.25 7.68 13.07
C ILE A 40 -7.12 7.37 14.56
N SER A 41 -7.78 6.31 15.04
CA SER A 41 -7.59 5.85 16.42
C SER A 41 -6.20 5.24 16.62
N VAL A 42 -5.69 5.26 17.86
CA VAL A 42 -4.42 4.60 18.20
C VAL A 42 -4.47 3.10 17.88
N GLN A 43 -5.59 2.45 18.15
CA GLN A 43 -5.79 1.04 17.81
C GLN A 43 -5.75 0.80 16.28
N ASN A 44 -6.27 1.72 15.47
CA ASN A 44 -6.17 1.58 14.03
C ASN A 44 -4.72 1.79 13.56
N TYR A 45 -3.99 2.75 14.14
CA TYR A 45 -2.58 2.96 13.85
C TYR A 45 -1.73 1.71 14.12
N GLU A 46 -1.94 1.04 15.26
CA GLU A 46 -1.27 -0.22 15.58
C GLU A 46 -1.57 -1.32 14.56
N GLN A 47 -2.84 -1.47 14.16
CA GLN A 47 -3.25 -2.46 13.16
C GLN A 47 -2.62 -2.20 11.78
N VAL A 48 -2.45 -0.93 11.40
CA VAL A 48 -1.76 -0.54 10.16
C VAL A 48 -0.29 -0.96 10.21
N ILE A 49 0.40 -0.70 11.33
CA ILE A 49 1.79 -1.14 11.53
C ILE A 49 1.88 -2.65 11.42
N ASN A 50 1.00 -3.38 12.12
CA ASN A 50 1.00 -4.83 12.12
C ASN A 50 0.79 -5.40 10.71
N PHE A 51 -0.13 -4.81 9.92
CA PHE A 51 -0.35 -5.20 8.54
C PHE A 51 0.92 -5.05 7.69
N TYR A 52 1.56 -3.88 7.71
CA TYR A 52 2.76 -3.65 6.90
C TYR A 52 3.94 -4.50 7.35
N TYR A 53 4.11 -4.72 8.66
CA TYR A 53 5.14 -5.61 9.18
C TYR A 53 4.99 -7.02 8.60
N HIS A 54 3.79 -7.61 8.69
CA HIS A 54 3.54 -8.95 8.16
C HIS A 54 3.57 -9.00 6.64
N LEU A 55 3.12 -7.95 5.95
CA LEU A 55 3.25 -7.86 4.49
C LEU A 55 4.71 -7.96 4.06
N LEU A 56 5.60 -7.21 4.71
CA LEU A 56 7.03 -7.19 4.39
C LEU A 56 7.69 -8.54 4.70
N VAL A 57 7.45 -9.10 5.88
CA VAL A 57 8.02 -10.41 6.28
C VAL A 57 7.54 -11.53 5.35
N ASN A 58 6.25 -11.55 5.00
CA ASN A 58 5.70 -12.59 4.12
C ASN A 58 6.14 -12.42 2.67
N ALA A 59 6.36 -11.18 2.22
CA ALA A 59 6.89 -10.90 0.89
C ALA A 59 8.37 -11.31 0.77
N ASP A 60 9.15 -11.18 1.85
CA ASP A 60 10.56 -11.59 1.90
C ASP A 60 10.72 -13.12 2.05
N GLY A 61 9.86 -13.76 2.86
CA GLY A 61 9.90 -15.20 3.11
C GLY A 61 9.38 -16.07 1.96
N GLY A 62 8.80 -15.49 0.91
CA GLY A 62 8.34 -16.21 -0.27
C GLY A 62 9.50 -16.50 -1.23
N THR A 63 9.54 -17.69 -1.82
CA THR A 63 10.47 -17.98 -2.91
C THR A 63 10.22 -17.00 -4.05
N LEU A 64 11.16 -16.09 -4.31
CA LEU A 64 11.06 -15.17 -5.43
C LEU A 64 10.96 -15.98 -6.74
N PRO A 65 10.06 -15.61 -7.68
CA PRO A 65 10.13 -16.17 -9.03
C PRO A 65 11.53 -15.89 -9.60
N PRO A 66 12.03 -16.75 -10.50
CA PRO A 66 13.35 -16.55 -11.10
C PRO A 66 13.45 -15.13 -11.68
N PHE A 67 14.59 -14.47 -11.42
CA PHE A 67 14.87 -13.14 -11.94
C PHE A 67 14.58 -13.09 -13.44
N HIS A 68 13.68 -12.20 -13.86
CA HIS A 68 13.49 -11.90 -15.27
C HIS A 68 14.81 -11.30 -15.78
N LYS A 69 15.52 -12.00 -16.66
CA LYS A 69 16.74 -11.43 -17.25
C LYS A 69 16.30 -10.44 -18.31
N HIS A 70 16.93 -9.28 -18.33
CA HIS A 70 16.63 -8.21 -19.29
C HIS A 70 16.80 -8.66 -20.76
N ASN A 71 17.50 -9.77 -21.01
CA ASN A 71 17.69 -10.35 -22.34
C ASN A 71 16.53 -11.22 -22.83
N ASP A 72 15.51 -11.49 -22.01
CA ASP A 72 14.40 -12.38 -22.38
C ASP A 72 13.27 -11.65 -23.15
N GLU A 73 13.42 -10.35 -23.40
CA GLU A 73 12.42 -9.49 -24.08
C GLU A 73 12.89 -8.93 -25.44
N LEU A 74 13.95 -9.49 -26.05
CA LEU A 74 14.40 -9.15 -27.41
C LEU A 74 14.20 -10.29 -28.41
#